data_AF-A0A4Y2BUC5-F1
#
_entry.id   AF-A0A4Y2BUC5-F1
#
_cell.length_a   1.000
_cell.length_b   1.000
_cell.length_c   1.000
_cell.angle_alpha   90.00
_cell.angle_beta   90.00
_cell.angle_gamma   90.00
#
_symmetry.space_group_name_H-M   'P 1'
#
loop_
_entity.id
_entity.type
_entity.pdbx_description
1 polymer ?
#
loop_
_entity_poly.entity_id
_entity_poly.type
_entity_poly.pdbx_seq_one_letter_code
_entity_poly.pdbx_strand_id
1 'polypeptide(L)'
;MAAFPWWAVPSHLNPCSYRMGPKTNRPFSGQRKEQNQSLEKYFDNFFIFKRVSENKETFQSVSPFLVKKAVVGTLGEVTSVRKLCSGDLLIEVKSRKQAQQIIKLEPLATIPVTVSAHTSLNSSKGVITCGELFNVSIEEITDEFKGEGVTHVRRIFIRRAGQLLLTKHLILTFQTPTLPDSVKAGYIKLAVRPFIPNPLRCFKCQRFGHSQTNCRGNCARCAEQGHISQQCTEQEKCVNCSGDHTSFSRFCPRWKQEKEIKAVKTKEQISYPEAKRKLLVQTPKSGFSP
;
A
#
# COMPACT_ATOMS: atom_id res chain seq x y z
N MET A 1 -49.74 26.32 52.24
CA MET A 1 -48.38 26.54 51.73
C MET A 1 -48.22 25.69 50.48
N ALA A 2 -48.52 26.27 49.33
CA ALA A 2 -48.60 25.57 48.05
C ALA A 2 -47.64 26.24 47.08
N ALA A 3 -46.68 25.48 46.57
CA ALA A 3 -45.84 25.88 45.45
C ALA A 3 -46.15 24.93 44.29
N PHE A 4 -46.95 25.46 43.36
CA PHE A 4 -47.33 24.82 42.11
C PHE A 4 -46.19 24.92 41.07
N PRO A 5 -46.20 24.02 40.05
CA PRO A 5 -45.17 23.88 39.04
C PRO A 5 -45.44 24.74 37.79
N TRP A 6 -44.60 24.50 36.77
CA TRP A 6 -44.55 24.93 35.38
C TRP A 6 -45.78 25.66 34.79
N TRP A 7 -45.48 26.56 33.83
CA TRP A 7 -46.30 27.34 32.88
C TRP A 7 -46.82 28.74 33.30
N ALA A 8 -46.68 29.70 32.37
CA ALA A 8 -46.99 31.16 32.39
C ALA A 8 -45.87 32.06 32.98
N VAL A 9 -45.42 33.14 32.33
CA VAL A 9 -46.18 34.31 31.85
C VAL A 9 -45.47 34.99 30.64
N PRO A 10 -46.20 35.75 29.79
CA PRO A 10 -45.92 35.91 28.36
C PRO A 10 -45.27 37.24 27.92
N SER A 11 -44.96 37.24 26.63
CA SER A 11 -44.51 38.29 25.71
C SER A 11 -45.16 39.67 25.83
N HIS A 12 -44.35 40.74 25.79
CA HIS A 12 -44.43 41.88 24.86
C HIS A 12 -43.32 42.90 25.16
N LEU A 13 -42.50 43.26 24.15
CA LEU A 13 -42.02 44.62 23.79
C LEU A 13 -40.76 44.57 22.91
N ASN A 14 -41.01 44.73 21.61
CA ASN A 14 -40.28 45.41 20.52
C ASN A 14 -38.73 45.45 20.38
N PRO A 15 -38.24 45.47 19.12
CA PRO A 15 -36.87 45.15 18.75
C PRO A 15 -35.90 46.32 18.96
N CYS A 16 -34.78 46.06 19.62
CA CYS A 16 -33.65 47.00 19.66
C CYS A 16 -32.91 46.95 18.32
N SER A 17 -32.92 48.08 17.62
CA SER A 17 -32.26 48.33 16.34
C SER A 17 -30.74 48.33 16.50
N TYR A 18 -30.07 47.36 15.88
CA TYR A 18 -28.63 47.43 15.69
C TYR A 18 -28.31 48.51 14.64
N ARG A 19 -27.65 49.60 15.06
CA ARG A 19 -27.04 50.56 14.15
C ARG A 19 -25.90 49.87 13.40
N MET A 20 -26.15 49.60 12.12
CA MET A 20 -25.12 49.19 11.16
C MET A 20 -24.15 50.36 10.94
N GLY A 21 -22.90 50.19 11.37
CA GLY A 21 -21.80 51.07 10.95
C GLY A 21 -21.56 50.99 9.43
N PRO A 22 -20.90 51.99 8.82
CA PRO A 22 -20.76 52.06 7.37
C PRO A 22 -20.06 50.82 6.80
N LYS A 23 -20.71 50.21 5.79
CA LYS A 23 -20.18 49.08 5.03
C LYS A 23 -18.88 49.49 4.34
N THR A 24 -17.74 49.07 4.87
CA THR A 24 -16.50 49.09 4.09
C THR A 24 -16.55 47.95 3.09
N ASN A 25 -16.74 48.26 1.81
CA ASN A 25 -16.49 47.35 0.69
C ASN A 25 -14.99 47.05 0.63
N ARG A 26 -14.50 46.15 1.47
CA ARG A 26 -13.26 45.44 1.21
C ARG A 26 -13.65 44.10 0.61
N PRO A 27 -13.24 43.78 -0.62
CA PRO A 27 -13.42 42.43 -1.11
C PRO A 27 -12.64 41.52 -0.18
N PHE A 28 -13.36 40.66 0.55
CA PHE A 28 -12.78 39.54 1.28
C PHE A 28 -12.24 38.58 0.22
N SER A 29 -11.05 38.85 -0.29
CA SER A 29 -10.29 37.93 -1.15
C SER A 29 -9.69 36.84 -0.27
N GLY A 30 -10.57 36.09 0.40
CA GLY A 30 -10.25 34.77 0.93
C GLY A 30 -10.01 33.87 -0.28
N GLN A 31 -8.79 33.88 -0.80
CA GLN A 31 -8.35 32.87 -1.76
C GLN A 31 -8.57 31.52 -1.11
N ARG A 32 -9.52 30.74 -1.66
CA ARG A 32 -9.62 29.30 -1.48
C ARG A 32 -8.34 28.66 -2.06
N LYS A 33 -7.22 28.78 -1.34
CA LYS A 33 -5.90 28.24 -1.73
C LYS A 33 -5.59 26.91 -1.03
N GLU A 34 -6.31 26.55 0.03
CA GLU A 34 -5.95 25.39 0.85
C GLU A 34 -6.28 24.03 0.21
N GLN A 35 -7.25 23.95 -0.70
CA GLN A 35 -7.61 22.66 -1.32
C GLN A 35 -6.68 22.23 -2.46
N ASN A 36 -5.99 23.16 -3.13
CA ASN A 36 -5.09 22.82 -4.24
C ASN A 36 -3.63 22.58 -3.79
N GLN A 37 -3.25 23.03 -2.59
CA GLN A 37 -1.86 22.93 -2.13
C GLN A 37 -1.46 21.53 -1.63
N SER A 38 -2.44 20.74 -1.15
CA SER A 38 -2.20 19.37 -0.66
C SER A 38 -1.97 18.36 -1.78
N LEU A 39 -2.66 18.51 -2.92
CA LEU A 39 -2.50 17.67 -4.11
C LEU A 39 -1.23 18.01 -4.91
N GLU A 40 -0.68 19.23 -4.77
CA GLU A 40 0.58 19.63 -5.40
C GLU A 40 1.83 19.02 -4.74
N LYS A 41 1.69 18.39 -3.57
CA LYS A 41 2.82 17.89 -2.79
C LYS A 41 3.35 16.54 -3.27
N TYR A 42 2.52 15.74 -3.95
CA TYR A 42 2.84 14.36 -4.28
C TYR A 42 3.06 14.18 -5.79
N PHE A 43 4.10 13.43 -6.13
CA PHE A 43 4.36 12.98 -7.49
C PHE A 43 4.83 11.53 -7.46
N ASP A 44 4.64 10.82 -8.57
CA ASP A 44 5.12 9.45 -8.72
C ASP A 44 6.64 9.43 -8.86
N ASN A 45 7.32 8.58 -8.09
CA ASN A 45 8.77 8.46 -8.14
C ASN A 45 9.21 7.34 -9.09
N PHE A 46 8.44 6.26 -9.17
CA PHE A 46 8.77 5.04 -9.87
C PHE A 46 7.91 4.89 -11.13
N PHE A 47 8.57 4.69 -12.27
CA PHE A 47 7.93 4.52 -13.57
C PHE A 47 8.44 3.27 -14.28
N ILE A 48 7.55 2.56 -14.96
CA ILE A 48 7.85 1.41 -15.80
C ILE A 48 7.87 1.88 -17.26
N PHE A 49 8.98 1.60 -17.93
CA PHE A 49 9.16 1.80 -19.36
C PHE A 49 9.04 0.45 -20.04
N LYS A 50 8.01 0.31 -20.86
CA LYS A 50 7.79 -0.85 -21.72
C LYS A 50 8.18 -0.49 -23.14
N ARG A 51 8.95 -1.35 -23.78
CA ARG A 51 9.30 -1.16 -25.20
C ARG A 51 8.09 -1.52 -26.05
N VAL A 52 7.76 -0.68 -27.01
CA VAL A 52 6.77 -0.99 -28.05
C VAL A 52 7.53 -1.58 -29.23
N SER A 53 7.14 -2.78 -29.67
CA SER A 53 7.76 -3.46 -30.80
C SER A 53 6.78 -4.46 -31.38
N GLU A 54 6.75 -4.57 -32.72
CA GLU A 54 5.95 -5.56 -33.44
C GLU A 54 6.32 -6.99 -33.02
N ASN A 55 7.61 -7.22 -32.74
CA ASN A 55 8.15 -8.53 -32.36
C ASN A 55 8.15 -8.78 -30.84
N LYS A 56 7.46 -7.95 -30.05
CA LYS A 56 7.45 -8.01 -28.56
C LYS A 56 8.85 -7.98 -27.94
N GLU A 57 9.80 -7.29 -28.59
CA GLU A 57 11.14 -7.12 -28.04
C GLU A 57 11.12 -6.29 -26.76
N THR A 58 12.03 -6.61 -25.84
CA THR A 58 12.19 -5.89 -24.57
C THR A 58 13.53 -5.15 -24.54
N PHE A 59 13.88 -4.54 -23.40
CA PHE A 59 15.21 -3.95 -23.20
C PHE A 59 16.31 -4.98 -22.96
N GLN A 60 16.02 -6.28 -23.10
CA GLN A 60 17.05 -7.32 -23.01
C GLN A 60 18.05 -7.27 -24.17
N SER A 61 17.59 -6.91 -25.37
CA SER A 61 18.42 -6.79 -26.58
C SER A 61 19.07 -5.41 -26.71
N VAL A 62 18.76 -4.47 -25.81
CA VAL A 62 19.23 -3.09 -25.88
C VAL A 62 20.49 -2.91 -25.02
N SER A 63 21.51 -2.25 -25.56
CA SER A 63 22.73 -1.94 -24.81
C SER A 63 22.45 -1.09 -23.56
N PRO A 64 22.94 -1.48 -22.37
CA PRO A 64 22.78 -0.70 -21.14
C PRO A 64 23.35 0.73 -21.25
N PHE A 65 24.42 0.91 -22.05
CA PHE A 65 25.04 2.21 -22.26
C PHE A 65 24.17 3.14 -23.11
N LEU A 66 23.46 2.59 -24.10
CA LEU A 66 22.50 3.34 -24.90
C LEU A 66 21.34 3.81 -24.02
N VAL A 67 20.79 2.92 -23.20
CA VAL A 67 19.73 3.26 -22.24
C VAL A 67 20.20 4.37 -21.29
N LYS A 68 21.40 4.25 -20.72
CA LYS A 68 21.96 5.29 -19.83
C LYS A 68 22.06 6.65 -20.54
N LYS A 69 22.63 6.70 -21.75
CA LYS A 69 22.75 7.94 -22.53
C LYS A 69 21.38 8.53 -22.88
N ALA A 70 20.43 7.69 -23.29
CA ALA A 70 19.08 8.13 -23.64
C ALA A 70 18.32 8.70 -22.43
N VAL A 71 18.38 8.03 -21.27
CA VAL A 71 17.75 8.50 -20.04
C VAL A 71 18.38 9.80 -19.57
N VAL A 72 19.71 9.89 -19.54
CA VAL A 72 20.41 11.13 -19.13
C VAL A 72 20.13 12.28 -20.11
N GLY A 73 20.08 12.01 -21.42
CA GLY A 73 19.78 13.02 -22.43
C GLY A 73 18.35 13.55 -22.39
N THR A 74 17.38 12.72 -22.00
CA THR A 74 15.95 13.11 -21.96
C THR A 74 15.50 13.65 -20.61
N LEU A 75 15.97 13.05 -19.51
CA LEU A 75 15.47 13.32 -18.16
C LEU A 75 16.54 13.92 -17.24
N GLY A 76 17.79 13.95 -17.68
CA GLY A 76 18.93 14.26 -16.83
C GLY A 76 19.28 13.11 -15.88
N GLU A 77 19.97 13.45 -14.79
CA GLU A 77 20.36 12.47 -13.79
C GLU A 77 19.14 11.97 -12.97
N VAL A 78 18.90 10.66 -12.99
CA VAL A 78 17.83 9.98 -12.27
C VAL A 78 18.38 9.23 -11.05
N THR A 79 17.54 8.89 -10.08
CA THR A 79 17.96 8.19 -8.84
C THR A 79 18.45 6.78 -9.14
N SER A 80 17.68 6.03 -9.93
CA SER A 80 18.04 4.66 -10.28
C SER A 80 17.37 4.22 -11.59
N VAL A 81 18.06 3.34 -12.31
CA VAL A 81 17.53 2.62 -13.47
C VAL A 81 17.79 1.14 -13.24
N ARG A 82 16.74 0.33 -13.22
CA ARG A 82 16.80 -1.11 -12.97
C ARG A 82 16.05 -1.86 -14.06
N LYS A 83 16.60 -2.99 -14.51
CA LYS A 83 15.88 -3.90 -15.40
C LYS A 83 15.04 -4.87 -14.57
N LEU A 84 13.77 -5.01 -14.92
CA LEU A 84 12.85 -5.98 -14.29
C LEU A 84 13.02 -7.37 -14.91
N CYS A 85 12.56 -8.40 -14.21
CA CYS A 85 12.56 -9.78 -14.75
C CYS A 85 11.72 -9.92 -16.03
N SER A 86 10.74 -9.03 -16.26
CA SER A 86 9.98 -8.97 -17.52
C SER A 86 10.82 -8.50 -18.71
N GLY A 87 11.99 -7.89 -18.47
CA GLY A 87 12.77 -7.20 -19.49
C GLY A 87 12.43 -5.71 -19.64
N ASP A 88 11.45 -5.22 -18.90
CA ASP A 88 11.11 -3.78 -18.83
C ASP A 88 12.12 -3.00 -17.97
N LEU A 89 12.11 -1.67 -18.09
CA LEU A 89 12.93 -0.81 -17.24
C LEU A 89 12.06 -0.16 -16.15
N LEU A 90 12.58 -0.15 -14.93
CA LEU A 90 12.08 0.62 -13.80
C LEU A 90 13.01 1.80 -13.58
N ILE A 91 12.46 3.01 -13.70
CA ILE A 91 13.20 4.27 -13.51
C ILE A 91 12.64 4.98 -12.29
N GLU A 92 13.53 5.44 -11.43
CA GLU A 92 13.22 6.24 -10.26
C GLU A 92 13.70 7.68 -10.46
N VAL A 93 12.77 8.64 -10.42
CA VAL A 93 13.08 10.07 -10.60
C VAL A 93 13.32 10.79 -9.27
N LYS A 94 14.05 11.90 -9.35
CA LYS A 94 14.35 12.77 -8.19
C LYS A 94 13.35 13.92 -8.04
N SER A 95 12.78 14.40 -9.15
CA SER A 95 12.02 15.65 -9.17
C SER A 95 10.65 15.51 -9.83
N ARG A 96 9.69 16.30 -9.34
CA ARG A 96 8.35 16.47 -9.95
C ARG A 96 8.43 16.89 -11.41
N LYS A 97 9.40 17.73 -11.78
CA LYS A 97 9.60 18.15 -13.18
C LYS A 97 9.93 16.95 -14.07
N GLN A 98 10.80 16.07 -13.60
CA GLN A 98 11.14 14.83 -14.31
C GLN A 98 9.92 13.90 -14.41
N ALA A 99 9.14 13.74 -13.33
CA ALA A 99 7.92 12.93 -13.36
C ALA A 99 6.91 13.42 -14.41
N GLN A 100 6.69 14.74 -14.50
CA GLN A 100 5.80 15.35 -15.48
C GLN A 100 6.30 15.22 -16.91
N GLN A 101 7.63 15.25 -17.12
CA GLN A 101 8.25 15.02 -18.42
C GLN A 101 8.13 13.55 -18.82
N ILE A 102 8.44 12.63 -17.91
CA ILE A 102 8.39 11.17 -18.14
C ILE A 102 7.05 10.70 -18.69
N ILE A 103 5.94 11.19 -18.13
CA ILE A 103 4.59 10.75 -18.54
C ILE A 103 4.29 11.17 -19.99
N LYS A 104 4.93 12.23 -20.48
CA LYS A 104 4.75 12.75 -21.85
C LYS A 104 5.77 12.17 -22.84
N LEU A 105 6.66 11.27 -22.42
CA LEU A 105 7.66 10.66 -23.31
C LEU A 105 7.03 9.51 -24.11
N GLU A 106 7.17 9.58 -25.43
CA GLU A 106 6.68 8.55 -26.37
C GLU A 106 7.85 7.78 -27.04
N PRO A 107 8.96 8.43 -27.45
CA PRO A 107 10.20 7.71 -27.73
C PRO A 107 11.30 7.98 -26.70
N LEU A 108 12.00 6.92 -26.29
CA LEU A 108 13.26 7.01 -25.56
C LEU A 108 14.40 6.91 -26.57
N ALA A 109 14.92 8.07 -26.99
CA ALA A 109 15.82 8.21 -28.14
C ALA A 109 15.17 7.67 -29.43
N THR A 110 15.67 6.57 -29.98
CA THR A 110 15.12 5.92 -31.19
C THR A 110 14.16 4.78 -30.88
N ILE A 111 13.97 4.44 -29.60
CA ILE A 111 13.18 3.29 -29.18
C ILE A 111 11.79 3.77 -28.75
N PRO A 112 10.71 3.33 -29.41
CA PRO A 112 9.35 3.67 -28.98
C PRO A 112 9.03 2.96 -27.66
N VAL A 113 8.47 3.71 -26.72
CA VAL A 113 8.20 3.24 -25.36
C VAL A 113 6.82 3.66 -24.90
N THR A 114 6.23 2.85 -24.03
CA THR A 114 5.07 3.23 -23.23
C THR A 114 5.49 3.34 -21.78
N VAL A 115 5.17 4.47 -21.18
CA VAL A 115 5.52 4.78 -19.80
C VAL A 115 4.27 4.68 -18.92
N SER A 116 4.40 4.05 -17.75
CA SER A 116 3.34 4.02 -16.75
C SER A 116 3.89 4.11 -15.34
N ALA A 117 3.16 4.76 -14.43
CA ALA A 117 3.52 4.83 -13.02
C ALA A 117 3.46 3.43 -12.37
N HIS A 118 4.43 3.13 -11.49
CA HIS A 118 4.48 1.83 -10.82
C HIS A 118 3.46 1.77 -9.67
N THR A 119 2.40 0.98 -9.85
CA THR A 119 1.25 0.90 -8.93
C THR A 119 1.60 0.66 -7.46
N SER A 120 2.53 -0.26 -7.17
CA SER A 120 2.85 -0.63 -5.78
C SER A 120 4.10 0.01 -5.18
N LEU A 121 4.97 0.64 -5.97
CA LEU A 121 6.19 1.28 -5.45
C LEU A 121 5.95 2.75 -5.13
N ASN A 122 5.02 3.41 -5.83
CA ASN A 122 4.59 4.76 -5.51
C ASN A 122 3.59 4.83 -4.35
N SER A 123 3.23 3.70 -3.75
CA SER A 123 2.30 3.66 -2.63
C SER A 123 2.90 2.92 -1.44
N SER A 124 2.57 3.41 -0.25
CA SER A 124 2.92 2.77 1.02
C SER A 124 1.65 2.44 1.79
N LYS A 125 1.73 1.45 2.69
CA LYS A 125 0.59 1.01 3.50
C LYS A 125 0.93 1.09 4.96
N GLY A 126 0.08 1.79 5.70
CA GLY A 126 0.19 1.97 7.14
C GLY A 126 -1.01 1.38 7.87
N VAL A 127 -0.85 1.09 9.15
CA VAL A 127 -1.90 0.68 10.07
C VAL A 127 -2.03 1.73 11.14
N ILE A 128 -3.24 2.25 11.32
CA ILE A 128 -3.61 3.10 12.44
C ILE A 128 -4.56 2.34 13.36
N THR A 129 -4.60 2.75 14.62
CA THR A 129 -5.53 2.22 15.64
C THR A 129 -6.26 3.39 16.26
N CYS A 130 -7.57 3.46 16.09
CA CYS A 130 -8.38 4.58 16.54
C CYS A 130 -9.77 4.07 16.95
N GLY A 131 -10.18 4.30 18.20
CA GLY A 131 -11.48 3.83 18.71
C GLY A 131 -12.62 4.71 18.24
N GLU A 132 -12.35 6.01 18.09
CA GLU A 132 -13.29 7.05 17.69
C GLU A 132 -13.79 6.83 16.26
N LEU A 133 -12.94 6.26 15.39
CA LEU A 133 -13.30 5.94 14.01
C LEU A 133 -14.02 4.59 13.87
N PHE A 134 -14.38 3.92 14.97
CA PHE A 134 -14.96 2.57 14.91
C PHE A 134 -16.35 2.54 14.28
N ASN A 135 -17.20 3.54 14.53
CA ASN A 135 -18.56 3.60 13.97
C ASN A 135 -18.66 4.47 12.70
N VAL A 136 -17.57 5.11 12.30
CA VAL A 136 -17.51 5.95 11.11
C VAL A 136 -17.42 5.06 9.86
N SER A 137 -18.07 5.47 8.76
CA SER A 137 -18.05 4.75 7.49
C SER A 137 -16.66 4.78 6.84
N ILE A 138 -16.34 3.81 5.98
CA ILE A 138 -15.00 3.75 5.34
C ILE A 138 -14.86 4.87 4.31
N GLU A 139 -15.96 5.24 3.67
CA GLU A 139 -16.08 6.28 2.65
C GLU A 139 -15.76 7.64 3.27
N GLU A 140 -16.42 7.99 4.38
CA GLU A 140 -16.17 9.22 5.13
C GLU A 140 -14.74 9.29 5.65
N ILE A 141 -14.22 8.19 6.24
CA ILE A 141 -12.82 8.13 6.69
C ILE A 141 -11.86 8.36 5.50
N THR A 142 -12.16 7.78 4.34
CA THR A 142 -11.32 7.95 3.14
C THR A 142 -11.32 9.40 2.69
N ASP A 143 -12.50 10.04 2.65
CA ASP A 143 -12.64 11.43 2.23
C ASP A 143 -11.90 12.40 3.16
N GLU A 144 -12.00 12.22 4.47
CA GLU A 144 -11.31 13.05 5.46
C GLU A 144 -9.78 12.88 5.39
N PHE A 145 -9.29 11.67 5.11
CA PHE A 145 -7.85 11.42 4.98
C PHE A 145 -7.26 11.74 3.59
N LYS A 146 -8.06 12.16 2.60
CA LYS A 146 -7.53 12.58 1.28
C LYS A 146 -6.51 13.71 1.41
N GLY A 147 -6.75 14.67 2.31
CA GLY A 147 -5.83 15.78 2.57
C GLY A 147 -4.46 15.34 3.12
N GLU A 148 -4.43 14.20 3.82
CA GLU A 148 -3.22 13.57 4.35
C GLU A 148 -2.53 12.64 3.33
N GLY A 149 -3.00 12.60 2.07
CA GLY A 149 -2.43 11.79 1.00
C GLY A 149 -2.86 10.33 0.99
N VAL A 150 -3.97 9.99 1.67
CA VAL A 150 -4.55 8.64 1.66
C VAL A 150 -5.46 8.46 0.45
N THR A 151 -5.28 7.36 -0.28
CA THR A 151 -6.07 7.02 -1.47
C THR A 151 -7.09 5.92 -1.20
N HIS A 152 -6.82 5.04 -0.24
CA HIS A 152 -7.68 3.90 0.05
C HIS A 152 -7.59 3.51 1.53
N VAL A 153 -8.75 3.31 2.16
CA VAL A 153 -8.87 2.83 3.54
C VAL A 153 -9.48 1.44 3.55
N ARG A 154 -8.93 0.54 4.38
CA ARG A 154 -9.47 -0.81 4.59
C ARG A 154 -9.53 -1.14 6.07
N ARG A 155 -10.71 -1.47 6.57
CA ARG A 155 -10.86 -1.94 7.95
C ARG A 155 -10.38 -3.38 8.11
N ILE A 156 -9.69 -3.66 9.21
CA ILE A 156 -9.30 -5.02 9.58
C ILE A 156 -10.48 -5.68 10.29
N PHE A 157 -10.77 -6.93 9.92
CA PHE A 157 -11.78 -7.75 10.56
C PHE A 157 -11.12 -8.92 11.27
N ILE A 158 -11.67 -9.31 12.41
CA ILE A 158 -11.27 -10.51 13.15
C ILE A 158 -12.42 -11.51 13.15
N ARG A 159 -12.10 -12.79 13.00
CA ARG A 159 -13.07 -13.86 13.21
C ARG A 159 -13.02 -14.34 14.66
N ARG A 160 -14.15 -14.30 15.36
CA ARG A 160 -14.32 -14.88 16.70
C ARG A 160 -15.62 -15.68 16.71
N ALA A 161 -15.58 -16.94 17.16
CA ALA A 161 -16.75 -17.83 17.19
C ALA A 161 -17.55 -17.88 15.87
N GLY A 162 -16.87 -17.92 14.73
CA GLY A 162 -17.50 -17.95 13.40
C GLY A 162 -18.02 -16.60 12.87
N GLN A 163 -18.12 -15.58 13.72
CA GLN A 163 -18.59 -14.25 13.33
C GLN A 163 -17.43 -13.33 12.93
N LEU A 164 -17.65 -12.50 11.91
CA LEU A 164 -16.68 -11.52 11.42
C LEU A 164 -16.92 -10.18 12.13
N LEU A 165 -16.03 -9.85 13.08
CA LEU A 165 -16.11 -8.64 13.88
C LEU A 165 -15.22 -7.54 13.29
N LEU A 166 -15.76 -6.32 13.28
CA LEU A 166 -15.01 -5.10 12.97
C LEU A 166 -13.95 -4.86 14.05
N THR A 167 -12.80 -4.30 13.67
CA THR A 167 -11.78 -3.86 14.62
C THR A 167 -11.55 -2.36 14.50
N LYS A 168 -10.99 -1.76 15.54
CA LYS A 168 -10.50 -0.37 15.57
C LYS A 168 -9.25 -0.12 14.72
N HIS A 169 -8.78 -1.13 13.98
CA HIS A 169 -7.57 -1.04 13.17
C HIS A 169 -7.93 -0.81 11.70
N LEU A 170 -7.32 0.23 11.13
CA LEU A 170 -7.51 0.61 9.72
C LEU A 170 -6.18 0.50 9.01
N ILE A 171 -6.21 -0.01 7.78
CA ILE A 171 -5.08 0.01 6.86
C ILE A 171 -5.29 1.17 5.90
N LEU A 172 -4.38 2.13 5.94
CA LEU A 172 -4.34 3.27 5.05
C LEU A 172 -3.37 2.98 3.91
N THR A 173 -3.75 3.30 2.69
CA THR A 173 -2.86 3.31 1.52
C THR A 173 -2.54 4.76 1.18
N PHE A 174 -1.27 5.12 1.24
CA PHE A 174 -0.79 6.45 0.93
C PHE A 174 -0.31 6.52 -0.53
N GLN A 175 -0.42 7.69 -1.14
CA GLN A 175 0.13 7.97 -2.48
C GLN A 175 1.63 8.25 -2.47
N THR A 176 2.32 8.01 -1.35
CA THR A 176 3.76 8.21 -1.20
C THR A 176 4.48 6.87 -1.07
N PRO A 177 5.69 6.73 -1.66
CA PRO A 177 6.53 5.55 -1.47
C PRO A 177 7.00 5.43 -0.02
N THR A 178 7.26 6.55 0.65
CA THR A 178 7.65 6.63 2.05
C THR A 178 6.43 6.73 2.94
N LEU A 179 6.40 5.92 3.99
CA LEU A 179 5.31 5.91 4.97
C LEU A 179 5.45 7.10 5.93
N PRO A 180 4.42 7.92 6.14
CA PRO A 180 4.45 8.94 7.19
C PRO A 180 4.41 8.30 8.59
N ASP A 181 5.03 8.93 9.58
CA ASP A 181 5.05 8.44 10.97
C ASP A 181 3.69 8.62 11.68
N SER A 182 2.92 9.61 11.26
CA SER A 182 1.61 9.93 11.83
C SER A 182 0.69 10.59 10.81
N VAL A 183 -0.61 10.44 11.00
CA VAL A 183 -1.67 11.18 10.28
C VAL A 183 -2.56 11.92 11.27
N LYS A 184 -3.14 13.03 10.84
CA LYS A 184 -4.09 13.80 11.64
C LYS A 184 -5.53 13.40 11.30
N ALA A 185 -6.31 13.06 12.31
CA ALA A 185 -7.75 12.78 12.22
C ALA A 185 -8.50 13.81 13.07
N GLY A 186 -9.01 14.87 12.44
CA GLY A 186 -9.57 16.02 13.17
C GLY A 186 -8.54 16.63 14.12
N TYR A 187 -8.78 16.55 15.43
CA TYR A 187 -7.86 17.03 16.46
C TYR A 187 -6.87 15.96 16.97
N ILE A 188 -6.98 14.71 16.52
CA ILE A 188 -6.19 13.58 17.03
C ILE A 188 -5.00 13.31 16.10
N LYS A 189 -3.81 13.16 16.68
CA LYS A 189 -2.61 12.68 15.96
C LYS A 189 -2.49 11.17 16.13
N LEU A 190 -2.63 10.42 15.04
CA LEU A 190 -2.57 8.96 15.04
C LEU A 190 -1.23 8.47 14.53
N ALA A 191 -0.53 7.65 15.33
CA ALA A 191 0.70 7.00 14.88
C ALA A 191 0.41 5.95 13.80
N VAL A 192 1.21 5.98 12.74
CA VAL A 192 1.10 5.07 11.60
C VAL A 192 2.19 4.01 11.72
N ARG A 193 1.78 2.73 11.77
CA ARG A 193 2.71 1.60 11.79
C ARG A 193 2.80 0.95 10.40
N PRO A 194 3.97 0.49 9.93
CA PRO A 194 4.06 -0.20 8.65
C PRO A 194 3.14 -1.43 8.57
N PHE A 195 2.36 -1.53 7.49
CA PHE A 195 1.54 -2.71 7.24
C PHE A 195 2.40 -3.86 6.70
N ILE A 196 2.54 -4.94 7.50
CA ILE A 196 3.28 -6.14 7.08
C ILE A 196 2.29 -7.17 6.50
N PRO A 197 2.25 -7.36 5.17
CA PRO A 197 1.32 -8.30 4.54
C PRO A 197 1.63 -9.74 4.95
N ASN A 198 0.63 -10.63 4.82
CA ASN A 198 0.87 -12.06 4.98
C ASN A 198 1.66 -12.63 3.80
N PRO A 199 2.49 -13.68 4.01
CA PRO A 199 3.17 -14.40 2.94
C PRO A 199 2.23 -14.76 1.78
N LEU A 200 2.69 -14.54 0.54
CA LEU A 200 1.92 -14.91 -0.63
C LEU A 200 1.97 -16.43 -0.76
N ARG A 201 0.81 -17.07 -0.71
CA ARG A 201 0.68 -18.51 -0.85
C ARG A 201 -0.29 -18.81 -1.97
N CYS A 202 -0.03 -19.90 -2.68
CA CYS A 202 -1.00 -20.44 -3.61
C CYS A 202 -2.26 -20.88 -2.84
N PHE A 203 -3.44 -20.40 -3.26
CA PHE A 203 -4.69 -20.78 -2.59
C PHE A 203 -5.08 -22.25 -2.78
N LYS A 204 -4.49 -22.95 -3.77
CA LYS A 204 -4.67 -24.39 -3.98
C LYS A 204 -3.72 -25.24 -3.13
N CYS A 205 -2.40 -25.06 -3.27
CA CYS A 205 -1.40 -25.94 -2.65
C CYS A 205 -0.67 -25.34 -1.44
N GLN A 206 -0.91 -24.07 -1.10
CA GLN A 206 -0.27 -23.34 0.01
C GLN A 206 1.25 -23.15 -0.08
N ARG A 207 1.90 -23.58 -1.16
CA ARG A 207 3.31 -23.30 -1.43
C ARG A 207 3.52 -21.81 -1.70
N PHE A 208 4.66 -21.28 -1.27
CA PHE A 208 5.05 -19.89 -1.51
C PHE A 208 5.52 -19.65 -2.96
N GLY A 209 5.41 -18.42 -3.42
CA GLY A 209 6.06 -17.97 -4.68
C GLY A 209 5.23 -18.08 -5.97
N HIS A 210 4.00 -18.60 -5.92
CA HIS A 210 3.11 -18.59 -7.10
C HIS A 210 1.64 -18.39 -6.72
N SER A 211 0.85 -17.91 -7.68
CA SER A 211 -0.61 -17.77 -7.60
C SER A 211 -1.32 -19.07 -7.96
N GLN A 212 -2.62 -19.11 -7.73
CA GLN A 212 -3.47 -20.25 -8.07
C GLN A 212 -3.46 -20.63 -9.56
N THR A 213 -3.28 -19.64 -10.44
CA THR A 213 -3.27 -19.79 -11.91
C THR A 213 -2.08 -20.59 -12.41
N ASN A 214 -0.94 -20.52 -11.71
CA ASN A 214 0.31 -21.18 -12.09
C ASN A 214 0.62 -22.40 -11.20
N CYS A 215 -0.39 -22.92 -10.52
CA CYS A 215 -0.24 -24.02 -9.56
C CYS A 215 -0.08 -25.38 -10.26
N ARG A 216 0.86 -26.20 -9.77
CA ARG A 216 1.12 -27.57 -10.25
C ARG A 216 0.43 -28.69 -9.46
N GLY A 217 -0.55 -28.37 -8.62
CA GLY A 217 -1.58 -29.36 -8.21
C GLY A 217 -1.36 -30.20 -6.95
N ASN A 218 -0.45 -29.86 -6.04
CA ASN A 218 -0.30 -30.60 -4.78
C ASN A 218 -1.42 -30.28 -3.76
N CYS A 219 -1.83 -31.29 -2.98
CA CYS A 219 -2.76 -31.18 -1.87
C CYS A 219 -2.19 -30.31 -0.73
N ALA A 220 -3.00 -29.42 -0.15
CA ALA A 220 -2.56 -28.55 0.94
C ALA A 220 -2.45 -29.28 2.29
N ARG A 221 -3.07 -30.46 2.44
CA ARG A 221 -3.07 -31.24 3.69
C ARG A 221 -1.92 -32.23 3.75
N CYS A 222 -1.70 -33.04 2.72
CA CYS A 222 -0.67 -34.09 2.69
C CYS A 222 0.48 -33.86 1.69
N ALA A 223 0.47 -32.75 0.95
CA ALA A 223 1.46 -32.42 -0.09
C ALA A 223 1.51 -33.34 -1.32
N GLU A 224 0.70 -34.41 -1.37
CA GLU A 224 0.60 -35.35 -2.49
C GLU A 224 -0.24 -34.83 -3.66
N GLN A 225 -0.09 -35.47 -4.82
CA GLN A 225 -0.83 -35.13 -6.04
C GLN A 225 -2.07 -36.03 -6.22
N GLY A 226 -2.94 -35.69 -7.18
CA GLY A 226 -4.04 -36.55 -7.61
C GLY A 226 -5.38 -36.35 -6.89
N HIS A 227 -5.47 -35.46 -5.90
CA HIS A 227 -6.73 -35.16 -5.21
C HIS A 227 -6.82 -33.72 -4.69
N ILE A 228 -8.03 -33.30 -4.30
CA ILE A 228 -8.28 -32.00 -3.68
C ILE A 228 -8.26 -32.08 -2.15
N SER A 229 -7.81 -31.00 -1.50
CA SER A 229 -7.62 -30.95 -0.04
C SER A 229 -8.88 -31.25 0.79
N GLN A 230 -10.07 -31.02 0.23
CA GLN A 230 -11.35 -31.28 0.90
C GLN A 230 -11.65 -32.77 1.05
N GLN A 231 -11.12 -33.62 0.16
CA GLN A 231 -11.33 -35.06 0.12
C GLN A 231 -10.10 -35.83 0.65
N CYS A 232 -9.11 -35.13 1.21
CA CYS A 232 -7.88 -35.72 1.69
C CYS A 232 -8.09 -36.35 3.07
N THR A 233 -7.90 -37.67 3.13
CA THR A 233 -7.87 -38.50 4.35
C THR A 233 -6.46 -38.86 4.81
N GLU A 234 -5.45 -38.55 3.99
CA GLU A 234 -4.05 -38.83 4.27
C GLU A 234 -3.50 -38.06 5.47
N GLN A 235 -2.41 -38.57 6.05
CA GLN A 235 -1.69 -37.93 7.14
C GLN A 235 -1.24 -36.52 6.73
N GLU A 236 -1.35 -35.58 7.67
CA GLU A 236 -1.00 -34.20 7.42
C GLU A 236 0.50 -34.02 7.24
N LYS A 237 0.89 -33.39 6.13
CA LYS A 237 2.28 -33.13 5.76
C LYS A 237 2.38 -31.78 5.06
N CYS A 238 3.25 -30.94 5.60
CA CYS A 238 3.43 -29.59 5.09
C CYS A 238 4.27 -29.56 3.81
N VAL A 239 3.74 -29.01 2.71
CA VAL A 239 4.47 -28.90 1.43
C VAL A 239 5.72 -28.00 1.50
N ASN A 240 5.81 -27.16 2.52
CA ASN A 240 6.88 -26.16 2.64
C ASN A 240 8.04 -26.63 3.55
N CYS A 241 7.73 -27.39 4.61
CA CYS A 241 8.72 -27.81 5.62
C CYS A 241 8.73 -29.33 5.89
N SER A 242 7.85 -30.09 5.24
CA SER A 242 7.69 -31.54 5.40
C SER A 242 7.33 -32.01 6.81
N GLY A 243 6.91 -31.13 7.72
CA GLY A 243 6.47 -31.51 9.07
C GLY A 243 5.00 -31.92 9.16
N ASP A 244 4.65 -32.52 10.29
CA ASP A 244 3.34 -33.15 10.58
C ASP A 244 2.24 -32.12 10.91
N HIS A 245 1.91 -31.30 9.93
CA HIS A 245 0.82 -30.34 10.01
C HIS A 245 0.37 -29.92 8.61
N THR A 246 -0.88 -29.46 8.48
CA THR A 246 -1.34 -28.85 7.23
C THR A 246 -0.47 -27.70 6.74
N SER A 247 -0.33 -27.56 5.42
CA SER A 247 0.47 -26.51 4.79
C SER A 247 -0.01 -25.08 5.07
N PHE A 248 -1.21 -24.92 5.64
CA PHE A 248 -1.76 -23.62 6.03
C PHE A 248 -1.53 -23.22 7.49
N SER A 249 -0.90 -24.07 8.30
CA SER A 249 -0.58 -23.79 9.70
C SER A 249 0.30 -22.54 9.86
N ARG A 250 -0.07 -21.67 10.81
CA ARG A 250 0.75 -20.50 11.20
C ARG A 250 1.93 -20.86 12.09
N PHE A 251 1.95 -22.08 12.63
CA PHE A 251 3.06 -22.58 13.45
C PHE A 251 4.22 -23.12 12.59
N CYS A 252 3.99 -23.32 11.28
CA CYS A 252 5.00 -23.78 10.34
C CYS A 252 6.27 -22.88 10.40
N PRO A 253 7.47 -23.46 10.56
CA PRO A 253 8.72 -22.68 10.65
C PRO A 253 8.99 -21.89 9.37
N ARG A 254 8.69 -22.47 8.20
CA ARG A 254 8.81 -21.78 6.91
C ARG A 254 7.83 -20.61 6.78
N TRP A 255 6.63 -20.73 7.34
CA TRP A 255 5.67 -19.62 7.35
C TRP A 255 6.16 -18.46 8.22
N LYS A 256 6.70 -18.76 9.41
CA LYS A 256 7.29 -17.75 10.30
C LYS A 256 8.46 -17.04 9.62
N GLN A 257 9.36 -17.81 8.99
CA GLN A 257 10.48 -17.27 8.22
C GLN A 257 10.01 -16.34 7.09
N GLU A 258 9.03 -16.75 6.28
CA GLU A 258 8.48 -15.89 5.21
C GLU A 258 7.78 -14.63 5.75
N LYS A 259 7.13 -14.72 6.92
CA LYS A 259 6.51 -13.57 7.58
C LYS A 259 7.58 -12.57 8.03
N GLU A 260 8.70 -13.07 8.54
CA GLU A 260 9.84 -12.26 8.96
C GLU A 260 10.56 -11.61 7.78
N ILE A 261 10.80 -12.35 6.68
CA ILE A 261 11.35 -11.78 5.44
C ILE A 261 10.49 -10.61 4.97
N LYS A 262 9.16 -10.75 5.00
CA LYS A 262 8.24 -9.66 4.67
C LYS A 262 8.32 -8.50 5.66
N ALA A 263 8.51 -8.76 6.95
CA ALA A 263 8.68 -7.73 7.96
C ALA A 263 9.95 -6.91 7.72
N VAL A 264 11.10 -7.56 7.51
CA VAL A 264 12.38 -6.90 7.21
C VAL A 264 12.28 -6.10 5.92
N LYS A 265 11.73 -6.71 4.86
CA LYS A 265 11.49 -6.04 3.57
C LYS A 265 10.72 -4.73 3.76
N THR A 266 9.63 -4.76 4.53
CA THR A 266 8.77 -3.59 4.75
C THR A 266 9.42 -2.55 5.67
N LYS A 267 10.09 -2.97 6.74
CA LYS A 267 10.71 -2.04 7.70
C LYS A 267 11.93 -1.33 7.12
N GLU A 268 12.75 -2.05 6.35
CA GLU A 268 14.00 -1.53 5.80
C GLU A 268 13.86 -1.04 4.35
N GLN A 269 12.67 -1.18 3.74
CA GLN A 269 12.39 -0.77 2.35
C GLN A 269 13.36 -1.38 1.31
N ILE A 270 13.78 -2.62 1.53
CA ILE A 270 14.69 -3.36 0.64
C ILE A 270 13.95 -4.37 -0.23
N SER A 271 14.64 -4.97 -1.20
CA SER A 271 14.05 -6.02 -2.03
C SER A 271 13.83 -7.32 -1.23
N TYR A 272 12.91 -8.19 -1.71
CA TYR A 272 12.67 -9.49 -1.07
C TYR A 272 13.95 -10.37 -1.04
N PRO A 273 14.75 -10.49 -2.11
CA PRO A 273 16.01 -11.25 -2.07
C PRO A 273 17.00 -10.69 -1.04
N GLU A 274 17.11 -9.37 -0.90
CA GLU A 274 17.98 -8.75 0.10
C GLU A 274 17.52 -9.02 1.52
N ALA A 275 16.22 -8.87 1.81
CA ALA A 275 15.65 -9.20 3.11
C ALA A 275 15.88 -10.67 3.48
N LYS A 276 15.71 -11.58 2.50
CA LYS A 276 15.99 -13.00 2.68
C LYS A 276 17.46 -13.27 2.98
N ARG A 277 18.39 -12.64 2.24
CA ARG A 277 19.83 -12.77 2.50
C ARG A 277 20.20 -12.28 3.90
N LYS A 278 19.67 -11.12 4.33
CA LYS A 278 19.93 -10.58 5.67
C LYS A 278 19.53 -11.53 6.78
N LEU A 279 18.33 -12.12 6.71
CA LEU A 279 17.88 -13.08 7.72
C LEU A 279 18.72 -14.37 7.72
N LEU A 280 19.11 -14.87 6.54
CA LEU A 280 19.97 -16.05 6.44
C LEU A 280 21.38 -15.84 7.00
N VAL A 281 21.91 -14.61 6.94
CA VAL A 281 23.21 -14.26 7.53
C VAL A 281 23.11 -14.15 9.06
N GLN A 282 21.99 -13.63 9.59
CA GLN A 282 21.76 -13.47 11.03
C GLN A 282 21.45 -14.78 11.77
N THR A 283 20.99 -15.82 11.05
CA THR A 283 20.90 -17.19 11.57
C THR A 283 22.10 -17.99 11.07
N PRO A 284 23.18 -18.18 11.86
CA PRO A 284 24.21 -19.15 11.53
C PRO A 284 23.54 -20.51 11.31
N LYS A 285 23.97 -21.24 10.28
CA LYS A 285 23.49 -22.60 9.99
C LYS A 285 23.77 -23.51 11.21
N SER A 286 22.78 -23.72 12.08
CA SER A 286 22.74 -24.92 12.92
C SER A 286 22.41 -26.09 12.01
N GLY A 287 23.31 -27.08 11.99
CA GLY A 287 23.46 -28.11 10.96
C GLY A 287 22.18 -28.79 10.50
N PHE A 288 22.02 -28.85 9.17
CA PHE A 288 21.37 -29.95 8.48
C PHE A 288 22.44 -30.54 7.56
N SER A 289 22.96 -31.70 7.96
CA SER A 289 23.76 -32.58 7.11
C SER A 289 22.83 -33.33 6.13
N PRO A 290 23.33 -33.72 4.94
CA PRO A 290 22.53 -34.20 3.81
C PRO A 290 21.69 -35.45 4.09
#